data_AF-A0A149TVS3-F1
#
_entry.id   AF-A0A149TVS3-F1
#
_cell.length_a   1.000
_cell.length_b   1.000
_cell.length_c   1.000
_cell.angle_alpha   90.00
_cell.angle_beta   90.00
_cell.angle_gamma   90.00
#
_symmetry.space_group_name_H-M   'P 1'
#
loop_
_entity.id
_entity.type
_entity.pdbx_description
1 polymer ?
#
loop_
_entity_poly.entity_id
_entity_poly.type
_entity_poly.pdbx_seq_one_letter_code
_entity_poly.pdbx_strand_id
1 'polypeptide(L)'
;MSVATGNPVFETVGGDASAATVTPTGRTTAGSLADLAAQVVTNTTDAGTAKANAVSALNTANSAAAQATEALSQASKAITSSSANIAGGYAALDGSGNANVPGNMAVGASNSGARSFSIGHTGLKDWIRFQFYTGTGVAANPDFVFIGMNGTGNTDGTCALQGTAFQPLSSNTMTLGSSNNAWSGITSQTAVDVISDLNDKNIIGTLGNATYADVTAKLRVVWASISGVVYTLKSGQSGRQHIGVIAQYVAAAFKAEGLDAADFGVWCSTPKKQIVTKAVDGQKIMSIEPVYETDGKTQETQETIRYAELLSLGLFCEKLERADLEARVAALESKSTSSTAA
;
A
#
# COMPACT_ATOMS: atom_id res chain seq x y z
N MET A 1 -92.68 16.67 -84.16
CA MET A 1 -93.05 18.07 -84.43
C MET A 1 -93.16 18.77 -83.08
N SER A 2 -92.55 19.95 -82.96
CA SER A 2 -92.57 20.89 -81.83
C SER A 2 -91.82 20.53 -80.55
N VAL A 3 -90.80 21.35 -80.27
CA VAL A 3 -89.95 21.39 -79.08
C VAL A 3 -90.60 22.37 -78.11
N ALA A 4 -91.02 21.91 -76.93
CA ALA A 4 -91.48 22.81 -75.87
C ALA A 4 -90.31 23.13 -74.94
N THR A 5 -89.71 24.29 -75.17
CA THR A 5 -88.79 24.98 -74.26
C THR A 5 -89.56 25.45 -73.03
N GLY A 6 -89.69 24.58 -72.03
CA GLY A 6 -90.07 24.96 -70.67
C GLY A 6 -88.82 25.01 -69.82
N ASN A 7 -88.38 26.20 -69.42
CA ASN A 7 -87.50 26.35 -68.27
C ASN A 7 -88.15 25.58 -67.11
N PRO A 8 -87.47 24.64 -66.44
CA PRO A 8 -88.00 24.08 -65.20
C PRO A 8 -88.09 25.25 -64.21
N VAL A 9 -89.32 25.73 -64.01
CA VAL A 9 -89.66 26.58 -62.89
C VAL A 9 -89.49 25.68 -61.67
N PHE A 10 -88.41 25.86 -60.93
CA PHE A 10 -88.35 25.37 -59.57
C PHE A 10 -89.36 26.19 -58.79
N GLU A 11 -90.62 25.72 -58.74
CA GLU A 11 -91.53 26.13 -57.70
C GLU A 11 -90.84 25.75 -56.39
N THR A 12 -90.53 26.76 -55.57
CA THR A 12 -90.25 26.53 -54.16
C THR A 12 -91.53 25.93 -53.59
N VAL A 13 -91.62 24.59 -53.60
CA VAL A 13 -92.60 23.86 -52.80
C VAL A 13 -92.31 24.28 -51.37
N GLY A 14 -93.12 25.18 -50.85
CA GLY A 14 -93.10 25.66 -49.47
C GLY A 14 -93.54 24.56 -48.50
N GLY A 15 -92.84 23.43 -48.55
CA GLY A 15 -92.91 22.37 -47.57
C GLY A 15 -91.81 22.58 -46.55
N ASP A 16 -92.17 22.60 -45.27
CA ASP A 16 -91.21 22.57 -44.19
C ASP A 16 -90.32 21.32 -44.34
N ALA A 17 -89.06 21.52 -44.75
CA ALA A 17 -88.09 20.45 -44.91
C ALA A 17 -87.81 19.70 -43.60
N SER A 18 -88.22 20.23 -42.45
CA SER A 18 -88.15 19.55 -41.15
C SER A 18 -89.10 18.35 -41.07
N ALA A 19 -90.17 18.30 -41.87
CA ALA A 19 -91.12 17.19 -41.96
C ALA A 19 -90.73 16.11 -42.99
N ALA A 20 -89.64 16.31 -43.74
CA ALA A 20 -89.16 15.34 -44.70
C ALA A 20 -88.56 14.12 -43.99
N THR A 21 -89.14 12.94 -44.22
CA THR A 21 -88.62 11.68 -43.68
C THR A 21 -87.55 11.10 -44.59
N VAL A 22 -86.41 10.74 -44.02
CA VAL A 22 -85.32 10.07 -44.71
C VAL A 22 -85.06 8.71 -44.06
N THR A 23 -84.77 7.69 -44.88
CA THR A 23 -84.35 6.37 -44.40
C THR A 23 -82.94 6.11 -44.91
N PRO A 24 -81.91 6.53 -44.16
CA PRO A 24 -80.52 6.29 -44.55
C PRO A 24 -80.26 4.80 -44.71
N THR A 25 -79.44 4.43 -45.69
CA THR A 25 -79.05 3.04 -45.96
C THR A 25 -78.50 2.39 -44.69
N GLY A 26 -79.16 1.33 -44.21
CA GLY A 26 -78.78 0.60 -42.99
C GLY A 26 -79.67 0.84 -41.77
N ARG A 27 -80.65 1.75 -41.83
CA ARG A 27 -81.70 1.87 -40.79
C ARG A 27 -82.96 1.10 -41.18
N THR A 28 -83.58 0.46 -40.19
CA THR A 28 -84.84 -0.29 -40.33
C THR A 28 -86.10 0.59 -40.14
N THR A 29 -85.94 1.86 -39.78
CA THR A 29 -87.03 2.82 -39.53
C THR A 29 -86.70 4.21 -40.11
N ALA A 30 -87.68 4.87 -40.73
CA ALA A 30 -87.59 6.23 -41.24
C ALA A 30 -87.52 7.25 -40.09
N GLY A 31 -86.68 8.28 -40.20
CA GLY A 31 -86.59 9.40 -39.24
C GLY A 31 -86.71 10.75 -39.94
N SER A 32 -86.88 11.84 -39.19
CA SER A 32 -86.88 13.18 -39.79
C SER A 32 -85.47 13.58 -40.23
N LEU A 33 -85.37 14.47 -41.22
CA LEU A 33 -84.09 15.06 -41.63
C LEU A 33 -83.39 15.78 -40.47
N ALA A 34 -84.15 16.36 -39.53
CA ALA A 34 -83.64 17.00 -38.32
C ALA A 34 -82.98 16.00 -37.37
N ASP A 35 -83.58 14.81 -37.18
CA ASP A 35 -82.99 13.75 -36.34
C ASP A 35 -81.68 13.22 -36.93
N LEU A 36 -81.61 13.11 -38.27
CA LEU A 36 -80.38 12.72 -38.94
C LEU A 36 -79.28 13.77 -38.76
N ALA A 37 -79.61 15.05 -38.90
CA ALA A 37 -78.66 16.14 -38.67
C ALA A 37 -78.14 16.15 -37.22
N ALA A 38 -79.02 15.97 -36.23
CA ALA A 38 -78.64 15.86 -34.81
C ALA A 38 -77.73 14.64 -34.54
N GLN A 39 -78.03 13.49 -35.17
CA GLN A 39 -77.18 12.30 -35.07
C GLN A 39 -75.80 12.52 -35.68
N VAL A 40 -75.70 13.18 -36.83
CA VAL A 40 -74.40 13.50 -37.47
C VAL A 40 -73.56 14.39 -36.56
N VAL A 41 -74.16 15.40 -35.92
CA VAL A 41 -73.48 16.26 -34.94
C VAL A 41 -73.00 15.45 -33.74
N THR A 42 -73.84 14.56 -33.21
CA THR A 42 -73.48 13.67 -32.09
C THR A 42 -72.32 12.75 -32.47
N ASN A 43 -72.42 12.03 -33.60
CA ASN A 43 -71.36 11.15 -34.10
C ASN A 43 -70.04 11.90 -34.34
N THR A 44 -70.12 13.14 -34.82
CA THR A 44 -68.92 13.99 -35.03
C THR A 44 -68.26 14.34 -33.70
N THR A 45 -69.06 14.64 -32.67
CA THR A 45 -68.58 14.94 -31.32
C THR A 45 -67.98 13.71 -30.66
N ASP A 46 -68.64 12.56 -30.78
CA ASP A 46 -68.16 11.27 -30.27
C ASP A 46 -66.86 10.85 -30.96
N ALA A 47 -66.78 11.00 -32.29
CA ALA A 47 -65.55 10.74 -33.04
C ALA A 47 -64.41 11.70 -32.64
N GLY A 48 -64.71 12.97 -32.38
CA GLY A 48 -63.75 13.95 -31.87
C GLY A 48 -63.23 13.56 -30.47
N THR A 49 -64.12 13.14 -29.59
CA THR A 49 -63.80 12.67 -28.23
C THR A 49 -62.97 11.39 -28.29
N ALA A 50 -63.36 10.41 -29.12
CA ALA A 50 -62.61 9.17 -29.32
C ALA A 50 -61.20 9.43 -29.87
N LYS A 51 -61.04 10.37 -30.81
CA LYS A 51 -59.73 10.80 -31.32
C LYS A 51 -58.88 11.43 -30.21
N ALA A 52 -59.44 12.34 -29.42
CA ALA A 52 -58.72 12.97 -28.30
C ALA A 52 -58.26 11.93 -27.26
N ASN A 53 -59.13 10.98 -26.93
CA ASN A 53 -58.82 9.86 -26.03
C ASN A 53 -57.72 8.96 -26.61
N ALA A 54 -57.77 8.64 -27.91
CA ALA A 54 -56.75 7.84 -28.58
C ALA A 54 -55.38 8.55 -28.60
N VAL A 55 -55.36 9.86 -28.83
CA VAL A 55 -54.11 10.66 -28.77
C VAL A 55 -53.55 10.68 -27.35
N SER A 56 -54.41 10.86 -26.33
CA SER A 56 -53.99 10.83 -24.93
C SER A 56 -53.41 9.46 -24.53
N ALA A 57 -54.07 8.38 -24.95
CA ALA A 57 -53.58 7.02 -24.74
C ALA A 57 -52.23 6.76 -25.45
N LEU A 58 -52.08 7.23 -26.69
CA LEU A 58 -50.82 7.13 -27.44
C LEU A 58 -49.69 7.89 -26.76
N ASN A 59 -49.94 9.11 -26.28
CA ASN A 59 -48.94 9.91 -25.55
C ASN A 59 -48.53 9.23 -24.24
N THR A 60 -49.49 8.64 -23.53
CA THR A 60 -49.23 7.84 -22.32
C THR A 60 -48.37 6.62 -22.64
N ALA A 61 -48.70 5.88 -23.70
CA ALA A 61 -47.93 4.71 -24.14
C ALA A 61 -46.50 5.08 -24.55
N ASN A 62 -46.31 6.16 -25.31
CA ASN A 62 -45.00 6.64 -25.70
C ASN A 62 -44.16 7.08 -24.49
N SER A 63 -44.79 7.75 -23.51
CA SER A 63 -44.12 8.15 -22.27
C SER A 63 -43.70 6.94 -21.45
N ALA A 64 -44.56 5.93 -21.34
CA ALA A 64 -44.25 4.67 -20.67
C ALA A 64 -43.12 3.90 -21.38
N ALA A 65 -43.10 3.88 -22.72
CA ALA A 65 -42.03 3.27 -23.50
C ALA A 65 -40.68 3.98 -23.30
N ALA A 66 -40.68 5.31 -23.26
CA ALA A 66 -39.49 6.10 -22.95
C ALA A 66 -38.98 5.83 -21.53
N GLN A 67 -39.88 5.81 -20.53
CA GLN A 67 -39.54 5.48 -19.14
C GLN A 67 -39.00 4.05 -19.00
N ALA A 68 -39.57 3.07 -19.72
CA ALA A 68 -39.09 1.70 -19.72
C ALA A 68 -37.67 1.58 -20.33
N THR A 69 -37.41 2.33 -21.41
CA THR A 69 -36.09 2.39 -22.05
C THR A 69 -35.04 2.98 -21.10
N GLU A 70 -35.38 4.07 -20.41
CA GLU A 70 -34.49 4.69 -19.42
C GLU A 70 -34.26 3.75 -18.23
N ALA A 71 -35.31 3.11 -17.70
CA ALA A 71 -35.19 2.14 -16.61
C ALA A 71 -34.26 0.97 -16.97
N LEU A 72 -34.33 0.47 -18.21
CA LEU A 72 -33.45 -0.59 -18.69
C LEU A 72 -31.98 -0.14 -18.80
N SER A 73 -31.75 1.09 -19.29
CA SER A 73 -30.43 1.72 -19.34
C SER A 73 -29.81 1.88 -17.95
N GLN A 74 -30.61 2.31 -16.97
CA GLN A 74 -30.17 2.45 -15.58
C GLN A 74 -29.93 1.10 -14.91
N ALA A 75 -30.82 0.11 -15.12
CA ALA A 75 -30.64 -1.24 -14.58
C ALA A 75 -29.34 -1.91 -15.10
N SER A 76 -28.96 -1.65 -16.34
CA SER A 76 -27.71 -2.18 -16.93
C SER A 76 -26.44 -1.55 -16.35
N LYS A 77 -26.54 -0.38 -15.71
CA LYS A 77 -25.44 0.33 -15.04
C LYS A 77 -25.48 0.14 -13.51
N ALA A 78 -26.59 -0.37 -12.98
CA ALA A 78 -26.79 -0.53 -11.56
C ALA A 78 -25.88 -1.65 -11.03
N ILE A 79 -25.03 -1.30 -10.08
CA ILE A 79 -24.27 -2.28 -9.31
C ILE A 79 -25.18 -2.74 -8.17
N THR A 80 -25.45 -4.03 -8.08
CA THR A 80 -26.34 -4.56 -7.05
C THR A 80 -25.68 -4.51 -5.68
N SER A 81 -26.39 -4.04 -4.66
CA SER A 81 -25.88 -4.03 -3.27
C SER A 81 -25.59 -5.44 -2.76
N SER A 82 -26.17 -6.48 -3.36
CA SER A 82 -25.81 -7.88 -3.10
C SER A 82 -24.38 -8.23 -3.55
N SER A 83 -23.81 -7.45 -4.46
CA SER A 83 -22.41 -7.55 -4.90
C SER A 83 -21.48 -6.66 -4.08
N ALA A 84 -22.03 -5.87 -3.13
CA ALA A 84 -21.24 -5.13 -2.18
C ALA A 84 -20.59 -6.12 -1.22
N ASN A 85 -19.31 -5.93 -1.00
CA ASN A 85 -18.56 -6.59 0.02
C ASN A 85 -18.52 -8.14 -0.06
N ILE A 86 -18.56 -8.73 -1.27
CA ILE A 86 -18.40 -10.17 -1.50
C ILE A 86 -17.23 -10.49 -2.47
N ALA A 87 -16.83 -11.76 -2.55
CA ALA A 87 -15.79 -12.21 -3.50
C ALA A 87 -16.20 -11.95 -4.96
N GLY A 88 -15.34 -11.30 -5.74
CA GLY A 88 -15.63 -10.89 -7.12
C GLY A 88 -16.57 -9.68 -7.24
N GLY A 89 -17.01 -9.10 -6.12
CA GLY A 89 -17.82 -7.89 -6.05
C GLY A 89 -16.99 -6.61 -5.90
N TYR A 90 -17.60 -5.56 -5.35
CA TYR A 90 -16.95 -4.26 -5.10
C TYR A 90 -16.88 -3.94 -3.60
N ALA A 91 -15.91 -3.12 -3.19
CA ALA A 91 -15.82 -2.61 -1.83
C ALA A 91 -16.80 -1.45 -1.64
N ALA A 92 -17.77 -1.61 -0.74
CA ALA A 92 -18.71 -0.56 -0.36
C ALA A 92 -18.27 0.14 0.93
N LEU A 93 -18.72 1.39 1.10
CA LEU A 93 -18.48 2.15 2.34
C LEU A 93 -19.40 1.64 3.45
N ASP A 94 -18.86 1.56 4.68
CA ASP A 94 -19.65 1.32 5.89
C ASP A 94 -20.40 2.60 6.33
N GLY A 95 -21.19 2.49 7.41
CA GLY A 95 -21.94 3.62 7.96
C GLY A 95 -21.07 4.76 8.51
N SER A 96 -19.75 4.55 8.62
CA SER A 96 -18.76 5.56 9.00
C SER A 96 -17.95 6.07 7.80
N GLY A 97 -18.28 5.64 6.59
CA GLY A 97 -17.60 6.06 5.36
C GLY A 97 -16.33 5.29 5.04
N ASN A 98 -16.00 4.21 5.75
CA ASN A 98 -14.81 3.41 5.47
C ASN A 98 -15.10 2.37 4.39
N ALA A 99 -14.23 2.27 3.38
CA ALA A 99 -14.28 1.16 2.42
C ALA A 99 -13.74 -0.12 3.08
N ASN A 100 -14.61 -1.08 3.37
CA ASN A 100 -14.16 -2.39 3.82
C ASN A 100 -13.93 -3.29 2.60
N VAL A 101 -12.68 -3.57 2.25
CA VAL A 101 -12.34 -4.49 1.16
C VAL A 101 -12.47 -5.93 1.67
N PRO A 102 -13.51 -6.68 1.31
CA PRO A 102 -13.82 -7.96 1.94
C PRO A 102 -12.83 -9.05 1.53
N GLY A 103 -12.51 -9.88 2.51
CA GLY A 103 -11.48 -10.90 2.44
C GLY A 103 -11.82 -12.10 1.56
N ASN A 104 -11.50 -12.00 0.27
CA ASN A 104 -10.80 -13.07 -0.45
C ASN A 104 -9.95 -12.41 -1.56
N MET A 105 -9.01 -11.57 -1.15
CA MET A 105 -8.03 -10.95 -2.05
C MET A 105 -7.41 -12.05 -2.92
N ALA A 106 -7.35 -11.83 -4.23
CA ALA A 106 -6.98 -12.86 -5.18
C ALA A 106 -5.71 -13.58 -4.74
N VAL A 107 -5.73 -14.91 -4.76
CA VAL A 107 -4.51 -15.70 -4.71
C VAL A 107 -3.78 -15.37 -6.00
N GLY A 108 -2.67 -14.62 -5.91
CA GLY A 108 -1.86 -14.35 -7.09
C GLY A 108 -1.52 -15.68 -7.77
N ALA A 109 -1.76 -15.78 -9.08
CA ALA A 109 -1.61 -17.04 -9.84
C ALA A 109 -0.23 -17.71 -9.69
N SER A 110 0.78 -16.96 -9.23
CA SER A 110 2.17 -17.37 -9.06
C SER A 110 2.55 -17.81 -7.63
N ASN A 111 1.77 -17.42 -6.59
CA ASN A 111 2.09 -17.71 -5.19
C ASN A 111 0.92 -18.40 -4.50
N SER A 112 0.94 -19.72 -4.51
CA SER A 112 -0.03 -20.62 -3.90
C SER A 112 -0.33 -20.23 -2.44
N GLY A 113 -1.39 -19.46 -2.18
CA GLY A 113 -1.86 -19.11 -0.82
C GLY A 113 -1.59 -17.67 -0.33
N ALA A 114 -0.83 -16.85 -1.07
CA ALA A 114 -0.62 -15.45 -0.69
C ALA A 114 -1.80 -14.57 -1.13
N ARG A 115 -2.43 -13.88 -0.17
CA ARG A 115 -3.48 -12.88 -0.40
C ARG A 115 -2.83 -11.50 -0.54
N SER A 116 -3.03 -10.80 -1.66
CA SER A 116 -2.36 -9.52 -1.92
C SER A 116 -3.32 -8.40 -2.33
N PHE A 117 -3.03 -7.18 -1.87
CA PHE A 117 -3.66 -5.96 -2.40
C PHE A 117 -2.79 -5.46 -3.53
N SER A 118 -3.27 -5.55 -4.77
CA SER A 118 -2.52 -5.10 -5.94
C SER A 118 -3.02 -3.74 -6.38
N ILE A 119 -2.12 -2.76 -6.36
CA ILE A 119 -2.36 -1.43 -6.94
C ILE A 119 -1.41 -1.30 -8.13
N GLY A 120 -1.92 -0.86 -9.28
CA GLY A 120 -1.15 -0.69 -10.52
C GLY A 120 -1.42 -1.78 -11.57
N HIS A 121 -0.80 -1.67 -12.74
CA HIS A 121 -0.94 -2.64 -13.82
C HIS A 121 0.38 -2.90 -14.56
N THR A 122 0.51 -4.11 -15.10
CA THR A 122 1.69 -4.50 -15.90
C THR A 122 1.79 -3.67 -17.17
N GLY A 123 2.99 -3.21 -17.50
CA GLY A 123 3.27 -2.51 -18.77
C GLY A 123 3.22 -0.99 -18.72
N LEU A 124 2.93 -0.37 -17.56
CA LEU A 124 3.22 1.06 -17.34
C LEU A 124 4.56 1.25 -16.65
N LYS A 125 5.21 2.37 -16.99
CA LYS A 125 6.46 2.82 -16.38
C LYS A 125 6.25 3.90 -15.31
N ASP A 126 5.01 4.08 -14.85
CA ASP A 126 4.63 5.17 -13.93
C ASP A 126 4.82 4.78 -12.46
N TRP A 127 4.82 5.80 -11.59
CA TRP A 127 4.91 5.61 -10.15
C TRP A 127 3.56 5.24 -9.56
N ILE A 128 3.52 4.15 -8.80
CA ILE A 128 2.32 3.70 -8.09
C ILE A 128 2.46 4.05 -6.61
N ARG A 129 1.42 4.66 -6.03
CA ARG A 129 1.47 5.24 -4.69
C ARG A 129 0.32 4.75 -3.81
N PHE A 130 0.64 4.37 -2.57
CA PHE A 130 -0.31 4.17 -1.49
C PHE A 130 -0.17 5.33 -0.49
N GLN A 131 -1.23 6.12 -0.34
CA GLN A 131 -1.19 7.46 0.26
C GLN A 131 -2.04 7.51 1.54
N PHE A 132 -1.51 8.12 2.59
CA PHE A 132 -2.19 8.34 3.86
C PHE A 132 -2.37 9.83 4.09
N TYR A 133 -3.60 10.23 4.42
CA TYR A 133 -3.97 11.61 4.71
C TYR A 133 -4.51 11.70 6.12
N THR A 134 -4.02 12.66 6.89
CA THR A 134 -4.50 13.00 8.23
C THR A 134 -4.60 14.53 8.36
N GLY A 135 -5.28 14.98 9.42
CA GLY A 135 -5.43 16.40 9.72
C GLY A 135 -6.68 17.05 9.11
N THR A 136 -6.84 18.34 9.40
CA THR A 136 -8.01 19.16 9.02
C THR A 136 -7.71 20.13 7.87
N GLY A 137 -6.50 20.06 7.30
CA GLY A 137 -6.06 20.95 6.23
C GLY A 137 -6.67 20.58 4.88
N VAL A 138 -6.99 21.59 4.07
CA VAL A 138 -7.49 21.43 2.69
C VAL A 138 -6.38 21.16 1.67
N ALA A 139 -5.12 21.07 2.11
CA ALA A 139 -3.99 20.78 1.23
C ALA A 139 -3.98 19.30 0.86
N ALA A 140 -4.07 18.99 -0.44
CA ALA A 140 -4.13 17.63 -0.99
C ALA A 140 -2.82 16.83 -0.90
N ASN A 141 -1.93 17.16 0.05
CA ASN A 141 -0.67 16.45 0.22
C ASN A 141 -0.83 15.32 1.24
N PRO A 142 -0.43 14.09 0.90
CA PRO A 142 -0.42 12.99 1.85
C PRO A 142 0.69 13.20 2.90
N ASP A 143 0.41 12.85 4.15
CA ASP A 143 1.40 12.88 5.25
C ASP A 143 2.47 11.81 5.07
N PHE A 144 2.07 10.66 4.51
CA PHE A 144 2.97 9.55 4.24
C PHE A 144 2.60 8.85 2.93
N VAL A 145 3.61 8.41 2.18
CA VAL A 145 3.42 7.66 0.94
C VAL A 145 4.40 6.51 0.82
N PHE A 146 3.89 5.31 0.52
CA PHE A 146 4.68 4.22 -0.04
C PHE A 146 4.61 4.26 -1.57
N ILE A 147 5.77 4.30 -2.23
CA ILE A 147 5.86 4.45 -3.69
C ILE A 147 6.63 3.29 -4.30
N GLY A 148 6.00 2.57 -5.23
CA GLY A 148 6.69 1.65 -6.13
C GLY A 148 6.98 2.32 -7.47
N MET A 149 8.20 2.16 -7.98
CA MET A 149 8.63 2.77 -9.25
C MET A 149 9.71 1.94 -9.97
N ASN A 150 9.93 2.25 -11.24
CA ASN A 150 11.05 1.75 -12.07
C ASN A 150 11.13 0.23 -12.33
N GLY A 151 10.12 -0.56 -11.96
CA GLY A 151 10.12 -2.00 -12.23
C GLY A 151 9.92 -2.33 -13.71
N THR A 152 10.57 -3.39 -14.19
CA THR A 152 10.42 -3.87 -15.59
C THR A 152 9.47 -5.07 -15.72
N GLY A 153 8.76 -5.41 -14.64
CA GLY A 153 8.01 -6.66 -14.51
C GLY A 153 8.81 -7.79 -13.87
N ASN A 154 10.05 -7.50 -13.43
CA ASN A 154 10.90 -8.38 -12.62
C ASN A 154 11.01 -7.85 -11.18
N THR A 155 11.77 -8.54 -10.33
CA THR A 155 12.09 -8.10 -8.95
C THR A 155 13.21 -7.05 -8.95
N ASP A 156 13.06 -6.01 -9.77
CA ASP A 156 14.06 -4.96 -10.01
C ASP A 156 13.54 -3.53 -9.75
N GLY A 157 12.26 -3.41 -9.38
CA GLY A 157 11.67 -2.14 -8.98
C GLY A 157 12.25 -1.58 -7.69
N THR A 158 12.13 -0.27 -7.52
CA THR A 158 12.56 0.45 -6.31
C THR A 158 11.34 0.85 -5.47
N CYS A 159 11.50 0.81 -4.16
CA CYS A 159 10.53 1.32 -3.19
C CYS A 159 11.06 2.63 -2.60
N ALA A 160 10.22 3.67 -2.58
CA ALA A 160 10.52 4.94 -1.93
C ALA A 160 9.46 5.28 -0.88
N LEU A 161 9.90 5.99 0.17
CA LEU A 161 9.04 6.54 1.22
C LEU A 161 9.02 8.06 1.08
N GLN A 162 7.84 8.66 1.12
CA GLN A 162 7.68 10.11 1.23
C GLN A 162 7.10 10.43 2.61
N GLY A 163 7.75 11.35 3.32
CA GLY A 163 7.38 11.81 4.66
C GLY A 163 8.58 12.50 5.32
N THR A 164 8.40 13.00 6.53
CA THR A 164 9.47 13.64 7.31
C THR A 164 10.42 12.64 7.96
N ALA A 165 9.91 11.47 8.38
CA ALA A 165 10.71 10.44 9.03
C ALA A 165 10.10 9.05 8.82
N PHE A 166 10.95 8.03 8.81
CA PHE A 166 10.57 6.63 8.97
C PHE A 166 11.11 6.15 10.32
N GLN A 167 10.22 5.88 11.28
CA GLN A 167 10.58 5.65 12.68
C GLN A 167 9.68 4.58 13.31
N PRO A 168 10.14 3.90 14.39
CA PRO A 168 9.26 3.05 15.19
C PRO A 168 8.18 3.86 15.90
N LEU A 169 7.05 3.20 16.21
CA LEU A 169 6.01 3.77 17.06
C LEU A 169 6.46 3.89 18.53
N SER A 170 7.36 3.00 18.98
CA SER A 170 7.88 2.99 20.34
C SER A 170 9.40 2.88 20.34
N SER A 171 10.06 3.70 21.15
CA SER A 171 11.51 3.75 21.27
C SER A 171 12.10 2.38 21.59
N ASN A 172 13.20 2.03 20.93
CA ASN A 172 13.97 0.80 21.19
C ASN A 172 13.20 -0.53 20.98
N THR A 173 12.13 -0.55 20.16
CA THR A 173 11.32 -1.78 19.93
C THR A 173 11.40 -2.37 18.52
N MET A 174 11.84 -1.60 17.52
CA MET A 174 11.91 -2.03 16.12
C MET A 174 13.36 -2.05 15.64
N THR A 175 13.74 -3.07 14.87
CA THR A 175 15.04 -3.15 14.20
C THR A 175 14.95 -2.74 12.73
N LEU A 176 16.01 -2.15 12.19
CA LEU A 176 16.15 -1.89 10.76
C LEU A 176 16.94 -3.03 10.10
N GLY A 177 16.22 -4.04 9.61
CA GLY A 177 16.80 -5.28 9.12
C GLY A 177 16.91 -6.38 10.19
N SER A 178 17.40 -7.55 9.77
CA SER A 178 17.59 -8.72 10.63
C SER A 178 18.76 -9.57 10.14
N SER A 179 19.18 -10.57 10.92
CA SER A 179 20.35 -11.41 10.61
C SER A 179 20.33 -12.09 9.23
N ASN A 180 19.15 -12.48 8.77
CA ASN A 180 18.97 -13.12 7.46
C ASN A 180 18.41 -12.16 6.39
N ASN A 181 18.14 -10.91 6.75
CA ASN A 181 17.65 -9.86 5.85
C ASN A 181 18.40 -8.55 6.17
N ALA A 182 19.72 -8.60 6.01
CA ALA A 182 20.60 -7.46 6.22
C ALA A 182 20.64 -6.56 4.99
N TRP A 183 20.71 -5.25 5.20
CA TRP A 183 20.92 -4.28 4.13
C TRP A 183 22.36 -4.39 3.62
N SER A 184 22.55 -4.41 2.30
CA SER A 184 23.89 -4.47 1.70
C SER A 184 24.70 -3.18 1.86
N GLY A 185 24.03 -2.07 2.18
CA GLY A 185 24.63 -0.76 2.41
C GLY A 185 23.60 0.27 2.84
N ILE A 186 24.08 1.36 3.44
CA ILE A 186 23.28 2.52 3.83
C ILE A 186 23.97 3.76 3.27
N THR A 187 23.24 4.59 2.54
CA THR A 187 23.72 5.88 2.04
C THR A 187 22.95 6.98 2.76
N SER A 188 23.64 7.77 3.58
CA SER A 188 23.07 8.89 4.34
C SER A 188 23.90 10.16 4.11
N GLN A 189 23.27 11.34 4.25
CA GLN A 189 23.97 12.62 4.14
C GLN A 189 24.79 12.95 5.39
N THR A 190 24.43 12.38 6.55
CA THR A 190 25.09 12.55 7.84
C THR A 190 25.40 11.19 8.47
N ALA A 191 26.24 11.19 9.51
CA ALA A 191 26.55 9.99 10.28
C ALA A 191 25.31 9.45 11.02
N VAL A 192 25.40 8.20 11.48
CA VAL A 192 24.38 7.58 12.33
C VAL A 192 24.54 8.11 13.76
N ASP A 193 23.45 8.59 14.34
CA ASP A 193 23.42 9.06 15.71
C ASP A 193 23.09 7.92 16.69
N VAL A 194 23.75 7.92 17.85
CA VAL A 194 23.45 7.04 18.99
C VAL A 194 23.07 7.93 20.16
N ILE A 195 21.92 7.65 20.78
CA ILE A 195 21.48 8.39 21.98
C ILE A 195 22.53 8.20 23.08
N SER A 196 23.13 9.31 23.50
CA SER A 196 24.19 9.34 24.50
C SER A 196 23.95 10.35 25.61
N ASP A 197 22.68 10.54 25.97
CA ASP A 197 22.27 11.37 27.10
C ASP A 197 22.70 10.73 28.43
N LEU A 198 23.10 11.56 29.40
CA LEU A 198 23.46 11.13 30.75
C LEU A 198 22.24 10.58 31.50
N ASN A 199 21.04 11.11 31.25
CA ASN A 199 19.81 10.67 31.90
C ASN A 199 19.37 9.27 31.46
N ASP A 200 19.87 8.80 30.31
CA ASP A 200 19.56 7.48 29.75
C ASP A 200 20.64 6.44 30.10
N LYS A 201 21.65 6.80 30.90
CA LYS A 201 22.84 5.96 31.15
C LYS A 201 23.22 5.88 32.63
N ASN A 202 23.51 4.66 33.07
CA ASN A 202 24.15 4.40 34.36
C ASN A 202 25.66 4.25 34.16
N ILE A 203 26.46 5.16 34.71
CA ILE A 203 27.92 5.08 34.64
C ILE A 203 28.42 4.09 35.69
N ILE A 204 28.94 2.94 35.25
CA ILE A 204 29.47 1.89 36.13
C ILE A 204 30.99 1.96 36.33
N GLY A 205 31.69 2.78 35.53
CA GLY A 205 33.15 2.87 35.57
C GLY A 205 33.70 3.82 34.50
N THR A 206 35.00 4.03 34.54
CA THR A 206 35.73 4.82 33.54
C THR A 206 37.06 4.13 33.26
N LEU A 207 37.36 3.91 31.98
CA LEU A 207 38.63 3.31 31.57
C LEU A 207 39.81 4.12 32.12
N GLY A 208 40.75 3.44 32.78
CA GLY A 208 41.93 4.04 33.40
C GLY A 208 41.73 4.55 34.83
N ASN A 209 40.49 4.63 35.34
CA ASN A 209 40.26 4.96 36.75
C ASN A 209 40.49 3.73 37.65
N ALA A 210 40.88 3.99 38.91
CA ALA A 210 41.17 2.94 39.89
C ALA A 210 40.03 1.92 40.07
N THR A 211 38.78 2.39 40.02
CA THR A 211 37.58 1.54 40.18
C THR A 211 37.34 0.59 39.00
N TYR A 212 38.01 0.80 37.86
CA TYR A 212 37.87 -0.01 36.64
C TYR A 212 39.22 -0.49 36.09
N ALA A 213 40.27 -0.45 36.93
CA ALA A 213 41.66 -0.66 36.50
C ALA A 213 41.94 -2.09 36.00
N ASP A 214 41.44 -3.12 36.69
CA ASP A 214 41.61 -4.52 36.27
C ASP A 214 40.99 -4.78 34.89
N VAL A 215 39.74 -4.36 34.71
CA VAL A 215 39.05 -4.48 33.42
C VAL A 215 39.76 -3.65 32.34
N THR A 216 40.23 -2.45 32.68
CA THR A 216 41.01 -1.61 31.74
C THR A 216 42.27 -2.31 31.27
N ALA A 217 43.03 -2.96 32.17
CA ALA A 217 44.25 -3.66 31.84
C ALA A 217 43.98 -4.82 30.86
N LYS A 218 42.96 -5.63 31.15
CA LYS A 218 42.50 -6.72 30.26
C LYS A 218 42.07 -6.20 28.90
N LEU A 219 41.24 -5.15 28.87
CA LEU A 219 40.74 -4.56 27.63
C LEU A 219 41.86 -4.01 26.73
N ARG A 220 42.96 -3.51 27.29
CA ARG A 220 44.14 -3.11 26.50
C ARG A 220 44.82 -4.31 25.85
N VAL A 221 44.96 -5.43 26.56
CA VAL A 221 45.51 -6.67 26.00
C VAL A 221 44.59 -7.22 24.90
N VAL A 222 43.26 -7.21 25.15
CA VAL A 222 42.25 -7.56 24.14
C VAL A 222 42.44 -6.72 22.89
N TRP A 223 42.47 -5.38 23.01
CA TRP A 223 42.63 -4.47 21.88
C TRP A 223 43.90 -4.75 21.09
N ALA A 224 45.04 -4.89 21.78
CA ALA A 224 46.33 -5.18 21.15
C ALA A 224 46.36 -6.54 20.42
N SER A 225 45.52 -7.50 20.82
CA SER A 225 45.44 -8.82 20.18
C SER A 225 44.53 -8.87 18.94
N ILE A 226 43.65 -7.87 18.75
CA ILE A 226 42.72 -7.84 17.62
C ILE A 226 43.48 -7.37 16.36
N SER A 227 43.58 -8.26 15.37
CA SER A 227 44.20 -7.94 14.09
C SER A 227 43.18 -7.58 13.02
N GLY A 228 43.51 -6.55 12.22
CA GLY A 228 42.78 -6.25 11.00
C GLY A 228 42.97 -7.35 9.95
N VAL A 229 41.89 -7.71 9.27
CA VAL A 229 41.88 -8.69 8.19
C VAL A 229 41.39 -8.06 6.88
N VAL A 230 41.87 -8.60 5.77
CA VAL A 230 41.37 -8.28 4.43
C VAL A 230 40.59 -9.48 3.91
N TYR A 231 39.33 -9.29 3.52
CA TYR A 231 38.45 -10.38 3.09
C TYR A 231 37.55 -9.97 1.92
N THR A 232 37.06 -10.96 1.19
CA THR A 232 35.98 -10.80 0.21
C THR A 232 34.69 -11.43 0.76
N LEU A 233 33.53 -10.94 0.33
CA LEU A 233 32.25 -11.51 0.73
C LEU A 233 32.00 -12.82 -0.02
N LYS A 234 31.71 -13.92 0.70
CA LYS A 234 31.40 -15.23 0.11
C LYS A 234 30.24 -15.17 -0.90
N SER A 235 29.24 -14.34 -0.62
CA SER A 235 28.06 -14.13 -1.48
C SER A 235 28.05 -12.75 -2.14
N GLY A 236 29.21 -12.08 -2.24
CA GLY A 236 29.32 -10.77 -2.89
C GLY A 236 29.59 -10.91 -4.38
N GLN A 237 28.93 -10.08 -5.19
CA GLN A 237 29.11 -10.08 -6.65
C GLN A 237 30.29 -9.21 -7.14
N SER A 238 30.80 -8.32 -6.28
CA SER A 238 31.75 -7.28 -6.70
C SER A 238 33.22 -7.74 -6.70
N GLY A 239 33.55 -8.83 -6.00
CA GLY A 239 34.94 -9.27 -5.78
C GLY A 239 35.81 -8.27 -4.99
N ARG A 240 35.23 -7.20 -4.44
CA ARG A 240 35.97 -6.15 -3.73
C ARG A 240 36.57 -6.70 -2.44
N GLN A 241 37.77 -6.21 -2.12
CA GLN A 241 38.39 -6.43 -0.82
C GLN A 241 37.78 -5.49 0.22
N HIS A 242 37.45 -6.04 1.37
CA HIS A 242 36.95 -5.35 2.55
C HIS A 242 37.99 -5.46 3.66
N ILE A 243 38.12 -4.40 4.46
CA ILE A 243 39.03 -4.35 5.61
C ILE A 243 38.18 -4.27 6.87
N GLY A 244 38.49 -5.10 7.85
CA GLY A 244 37.76 -5.12 9.12
C GLY A 244 38.31 -6.15 10.09
N VAL A 245 37.44 -6.63 10.99
CA VAL A 245 37.74 -7.69 11.95
C VAL A 245 36.79 -8.87 11.75
N ILE A 246 37.19 -10.04 12.26
CA ILE A 246 36.31 -11.22 12.32
C ILE A 246 35.69 -11.30 13.71
N ALA A 247 34.36 -11.45 13.76
CA ALA A 247 33.60 -11.42 15.02
C ALA A 247 34.09 -12.48 16.02
N GLN A 248 34.36 -13.70 15.55
CA GLN A 248 34.89 -14.80 16.33
C GLN A 248 36.26 -14.48 16.95
N TYR A 249 37.12 -13.75 16.22
CA TYR A 249 38.45 -13.41 16.72
C TYR A 249 38.38 -12.36 17.82
N VAL A 250 37.46 -11.39 17.70
CA VAL A 250 37.17 -10.43 18.77
C VAL A 250 36.62 -11.17 19.99
N ALA A 251 35.63 -12.05 19.84
CA ALA A 251 35.09 -12.83 20.96
C ALA A 251 36.18 -13.70 21.64
N ALA A 252 37.05 -14.32 20.85
CA ALA A 252 38.17 -15.11 21.37
C ALA A 252 39.20 -14.25 22.13
N ALA A 253 39.49 -13.03 21.66
CA ALA A 253 40.38 -12.09 22.34
C ALA A 253 39.85 -11.71 23.74
N PHE A 254 38.57 -11.35 23.84
CA PHE A 254 37.93 -11.08 25.14
C PHE A 254 38.00 -12.31 26.06
N LYS A 255 37.66 -13.48 25.52
CA LYS A 255 37.68 -14.74 26.28
C LYS A 255 39.07 -15.10 26.81
N ALA A 256 40.13 -14.81 26.06
CA ALA A 256 41.51 -15.06 26.48
C ALA A 256 41.88 -14.28 27.75
N GLU A 257 41.32 -13.09 27.92
CA GLU A 257 41.51 -12.23 29.10
C GLU A 257 40.43 -12.47 30.18
N GLY A 258 39.61 -13.51 30.04
CA GLY A 258 38.54 -13.86 30.98
C GLY A 258 37.36 -12.89 30.96
N LEU A 259 37.13 -12.18 29.85
CA LEU A 259 35.99 -11.29 29.63
C LEU A 259 34.99 -11.89 28.65
N ASP A 260 33.72 -11.50 28.73
CA ASP A 260 32.73 -11.76 27.70
C ASP A 260 32.56 -10.54 26.79
N ALA A 261 32.76 -10.70 25.47
CA ALA A 261 32.61 -9.61 24.51
C ALA A 261 31.15 -9.12 24.40
N ALA A 262 30.17 -9.96 24.74
CA ALA A 262 28.74 -9.60 24.74
C ALA A 262 28.40 -8.59 25.84
N ASP A 263 29.07 -8.67 27.00
CA ASP A 263 28.86 -7.76 28.14
C ASP A 263 29.22 -6.30 27.82
N PHE A 264 30.11 -6.09 26.85
CA PHE A 264 30.52 -4.77 26.37
C PHE A 264 29.71 -4.32 25.14
N GLY A 265 28.75 -5.11 24.67
CA GLY A 265 27.94 -4.81 23.48
C GLY A 265 28.71 -4.78 22.15
N VAL A 266 30.01 -5.07 22.17
CA VAL A 266 30.89 -5.04 20.98
C VAL A 266 30.59 -6.20 20.04
N TRP A 267 30.31 -7.38 20.60
CA TRP A 267 29.99 -8.61 19.87
C TRP A 267 28.54 -9.01 20.14
N CYS A 268 27.85 -9.48 19.10
CA CYS A 268 26.51 -10.05 19.23
C CYS A 268 26.45 -11.37 18.47
N SER A 269 25.77 -12.36 19.05
CA SER A 269 25.41 -13.61 18.40
C SER A 269 23.90 -13.72 18.35
N THR A 270 23.35 -13.74 17.13
CA THR A 270 21.90 -13.81 16.91
C THR A 270 21.54 -15.12 16.21
N PRO A 271 20.57 -15.90 16.71
CA PRO A 271 20.13 -17.11 16.05
C PRO A 271 19.58 -16.83 14.65
N LYS A 272 20.05 -17.57 13.65
CA LYS A 272 19.62 -17.42 12.26
C LYS A 272 18.21 -17.97 12.06
N LYS A 273 17.44 -17.28 11.22
CA LYS A 273 16.05 -17.63 10.86
C LYS A 273 15.81 -17.46 9.37
N GLN A 274 15.39 -18.50 8.69
CA GLN A 274 15.13 -18.47 7.24
C GLN A 274 13.64 -18.45 6.95
N ILE A 275 13.26 -17.83 5.83
CA ILE A 275 11.91 -17.97 5.29
C ILE A 275 11.88 -19.26 4.47
N VAL A 276 11.11 -20.24 4.93
CA VAL A 276 10.91 -21.52 4.24
C VAL A 276 9.56 -21.50 3.55
N THR A 277 9.54 -21.87 2.26
CA THR A 277 8.30 -22.11 1.51
C THR A 277 8.02 -23.60 1.47
N LYS A 278 6.92 -24.05 2.10
CA LYS A 278 6.48 -25.46 2.12
C LYS A 278 5.21 -25.63 1.33
N ALA A 279 5.10 -26.74 0.59
CA ALA A 279 3.83 -27.14 -0.02
C ALA A 279 3.04 -27.99 0.97
N VAL A 280 1.87 -27.52 1.42
CA VAL A 280 0.92 -28.27 2.24
C VAL A 280 -0.41 -28.27 1.48
N ASP A 281 -0.94 -29.45 1.16
CA ASP A 281 -2.17 -29.64 0.39
C ASP A 281 -2.22 -28.84 -0.94
N GLY A 282 -1.07 -28.75 -1.64
CA GLY A 282 -0.94 -27.99 -2.89
C GLY A 282 -0.81 -26.47 -2.72
N GLN A 283 -0.80 -25.95 -1.49
CA GLN A 283 -0.59 -24.53 -1.17
C GLN A 283 0.82 -24.26 -0.65
N LYS A 284 1.44 -23.16 -1.07
CA LYS A 284 2.78 -22.71 -0.67
C LYS A 284 2.64 -21.83 0.58
N ILE A 285 2.97 -22.39 1.72
CA ILE A 285 2.99 -21.67 2.99
C ILE A 285 4.40 -21.15 3.23
N MET A 286 4.54 -19.85 3.47
CA MET A 286 5.79 -19.26 3.94
C MET A 286 5.79 -19.23 5.46
N SER A 287 6.89 -19.69 6.06
CA SER A 287 7.09 -19.70 7.52
C SER A 287 8.52 -19.27 7.86
N ILE A 288 8.70 -18.73 9.06
CA ILE A 288 10.03 -18.37 9.57
C ILE A 288 10.51 -19.54 10.43
N GLU A 289 11.57 -20.21 10.00
CA GLU A 289 12.12 -21.39 10.68
C GLU A 289 13.57 -21.16 11.13
N PRO A 290 14.03 -21.80 12.22
CA PRO A 290 15.44 -21.83 12.57
C PRO A 290 16.31 -22.41 11.44
N VAL A 291 17.54 -21.92 11.32
CA VAL A 291 18.59 -22.59 10.55
C VAL A 291 19.41 -23.44 11.52
N TYR A 292 19.62 -24.72 11.22
CA TYR A 292 20.40 -25.61 12.07
C TYR A 292 21.75 -25.93 11.41
N GLU A 293 22.76 -26.13 12.25
CA GLU A 293 24.08 -26.64 11.87
C GLU A 293 23.96 -28.05 11.25
N THR A 294 25.09 -28.60 10.78
CA THR A 294 25.12 -29.92 10.12
C THR A 294 24.62 -31.06 11.01
N ASP A 295 24.60 -30.88 12.34
CA ASP A 295 24.08 -31.85 13.31
C ASP A 295 22.54 -31.93 13.35
N GLY A 296 21.84 -30.98 12.72
CA GLY A 296 20.38 -30.87 12.71
C GLY A 296 19.75 -30.53 14.06
N LYS A 297 20.54 -30.14 15.07
CA LYS A 297 20.09 -29.91 16.46
C LYS A 297 20.51 -28.55 16.98
N THR A 298 21.72 -28.09 16.65
CA THR A 298 22.26 -26.82 17.11
C THR A 298 21.80 -25.72 16.16
N GLN A 299 21.13 -24.69 16.65
CA GLN A 299 20.71 -23.58 15.80
C GLN A 299 21.94 -22.76 15.39
N GLU A 300 22.09 -22.50 14.09
CA GLU A 300 23.16 -21.63 13.60
C GLU A 300 22.98 -20.22 14.12
N THR A 301 24.08 -19.56 14.45
CA THR A 301 24.10 -18.14 14.84
C THR A 301 24.83 -17.30 13.82
N GLN A 302 24.39 -16.05 13.65
CA GLN A 302 25.15 -15.02 12.98
C GLN A 302 25.84 -14.15 14.02
N GLU A 303 27.17 -14.08 13.94
CA GLU A 303 27.97 -13.21 14.77
C GLU A 303 28.23 -11.87 14.08
N THR A 304 28.08 -10.78 14.83
CA THR A 304 28.23 -9.41 14.33
C THR A 304 29.06 -8.57 15.28
N ILE A 305 29.79 -7.60 14.73
CA ILE A 305 30.54 -6.61 15.51
C ILE A 305 29.88 -5.23 15.39
N ARG A 306 29.72 -4.54 16.52
CA ARG A 306 29.37 -3.13 16.58
C ARG A 306 30.64 -2.30 16.46
N TYR A 307 30.99 -1.91 15.23
CA TYR A 307 32.25 -1.18 14.96
C TYR A 307 32.37 0.13 15.74
N ALA A 308 31.26 0.84 16.01
CA ALA A 308 31.30 2.07 16.80
C ALA A 308 31.81 1.81 18.24
N GLU A 309 31.39 0.72 18.88
CA GLU A 309 31.85 0.34 20.21
C GLU A 309 33.29 -0.15 20.17
N LEU A 310 33.64 -1.00 19.20
CA LEU A 310 35.01 -1.52 19.04
C LEU A 310 36.03 -0.39 18.80
N LEU A 311 35.71 0.56 17.92
CA LEU A 311 36.59 1.68 17.62
C LEU A 311 36.67 2.67 18.79
N SER A 312 35.58 2.85 19.54
CA SER A 312 35.59 3.66 20.76
C SER A 312 36.51 3.04 21.82
N LEU A 313 36.41 1.72 22.03
CA LEU A 313 37.33 0.99 22.90
C LEU A 313 38.78 1.21 22.48
N GLY A 314 39.08 0.99 21.19
CA GLY A 314 40.42 1.20 20.66
C GLY A 314 40.95 2.60 20.89
N LEU A 315 40.15 3.63 20.60
CA LEU A 315 40.53 5.03 20.83
C LEU A 315 40.94 5.29 22.28
N PHE A 316 40.20 4.76 23.26
CA PHE A 316 40.53 4.97 24.67
C PHE A 316 41.75 4.13 25.12
N CYS A 317 41.89 2.90 24.64
CA CYS A 317 43.07 2.07 24.89
C CYS A 317 44.35 2.74 24.35
N GLU A 318 44.32 3.22 23.11
CA GLU A 318 45.43 3.94 22.47
C GLU A 318 45.76 5.25 23.20
N LYS A 319 44.75 5.95 23.71
CA LYS A 319 44.95 7.17 24.52
C LYS A 319 45.69 6.87 25.82
N LEU A 320 45.35 5.78 26.50
CA LEU A 320 46.02 5.36 27.74
C LEU A 320 47.46 4.89 27.45
N GLU A 321 47.66 4.13 26.39
CA GLU A 321 48.99 3.71 25.95
C GLU A 321 49.90 4.89 25.62
N ARG A 322 49.37 5.90 24.94
CA ARG A 322 50.11 7.14 24.67
C ARG A 322 50.52 7.85 25.95
N ALA A 323 49.61 7.97 26.92
CA ALA A 323 49.92 8.60 28.21
C ALA A 323 51.04 7.86 28.97
N ASP A 324 51.02 6.51 28.96
CA ASP A 324 52.08 5.71 29.56
C ASP A 324 53.43 5.92 28.85
N LEU A 325 53.42 6.00 27.52
CA LEU A 325 54.62 6.27 26.72
C LEU A 325 55.18 7.67 26.98
N GLU A 326 54.34 8.70 27.03
CA GLU A 326 54.74 10.06 27.37
C GLU A 326 55.40 10.13 28.75
N ALA A 327 54.81 9.47 29.75
CA ALA A 327 55.40 9.38 31.09
C ALA A 327 56.76 8.69 31.09
N ARG A 328 56.92 7.61 30.32
CA ARG A 328 58.21 6.90 30.17
C ARG A 328 59.26 7.75 29.46
N VAL A 329 58.88 8.49 28.42
CA VAL A 329 59.78 9.39 27.69
C VAL A 329 60.26 10.50 28.62
N ALA A 330 59.36 11.18 29.34
CA ALA A 330 59.73 12.22 30.29
C ALA A 330 60.70 11.70 31.38
N ALA A 331 60.47 10.49 31.90
CA ALA A 331 61.36 9.87 32.86
C ALA A 331 62.75 9.57 32.27
N LEU A 332 62.84 9.17 30.99
CA LEU A 332 64.11 8.94 30.31
C LEU A 332 64.86 10.26 30.04
N GLU A 333 64.15 11.31 29.64
CA GLU A 333 64.72 12.65 29.43
C GLU A 333 65.26 13.27 30.73
N SER A 334 64.58 13.08 31.85
CA SER A 334 65.09 13.52 33.16
C SER A 334 66.38 12.78 33.57
N LYS A 335 66.51 11.50 33.19
CA LYS A 335 67.69 10.70 33.51
C LYS A 335 68.88 11.12 32.65
N SER A 336 68.68 11.36 31.36
CA SER A 336 69.77 11.79 30.45
C SER A 336 70.29 13.19 30.78
N THR A 337 69.43 14.11 31.18
CA THR A 337 69.84 15.44 31.65
C THR A 337 70.63 15.35 32.95
N SER A 338 70.22 14.50 33.89
CA SER A 338 70.97 14.29 35.14
C SER A 338 72.35 13.65 34.94
N SER A 339 72.54 12.80 33.93
CA SER A 339 73.83 12.17 33.63
C SER A 339 74.81 13.06 32.88
N THR A 340 74.34 14.18 32.30
CA THR A 340 75.19 15.14 31.56
C THR A 340 75.68 16.28 32.47
N ALA A 341 75.10 16.42 33.67
CA ALA A 341 75.46 17.43 34.66
C ALA A 341 76.47 16.94 35.73
N ALA A 342 76.97 15.71 35.58
CA ALA A 342 78.02 15.10 36.40
C ALA A 342 79.28 14.88 35.56
#